data_AF-A0A0G1M546-F1
#
_entry.id   AF-A0A0G1M546-F1
#
_cell.length_a   1.000
_cell.length_b   1.000
_cell.length_c   1.000
_cell.angle_alpha   90.00
_cell.angle_beta   90.00
_cell.angle_gamma   90.00
#
_symmetry.space_group_name_H-M   'P 1'
#
loop_
_entity.id
_entity.type
_entity.pdbx_description
1 polymer ?
#
loop_
_entity_poly.entity_id
_entity_poly.type
_entity_poly.pdbx_seq_one_letter_code
_entity_poly.pdbx_strand_id
1 'polypeptide(L)'
;MGYNWAMTRLRVLLALLTLLVVGSLGLFLSLYARGYRFDGQTLRFKPSGLLVVKSDPSGAQVFVNGELSTATDTTLSLAPGTYDVSIRKEGFHSWNKRLLIEKEVVTEAIASLFRVAPSLSSVTFSGAVSPVLSPDGTRIAYVTAPSREDSQ
;
A
#
# COMPACT_ATOMS: atom_id res chain seq x y z
N MET A 1 3.32 -66.72 -25.18
CA MET A 1 4.30 -65.95 -24.37
C MET A 1 4.50 -64.58 -25.03
N GLY A 2 3.80 -63.53 -24.63
CA GLY A 2 3.90 -62.23 -25.32
C GLY A 2 3.13 -61.07 -24.68
N TYR A 3 2.12 -61.37 -23.86
CA TYR A 3 1.26 -60.37 -23.22
C TYR A 3 1.96 -59.50 -22.16
N ASN A 4 2.98 -60.02 -21.48
CA ASN A 4 3.63 -59.33 -20.35
C ASN A 4 4.53 -58.16 -20.80
N TRP A 5 5.06 -58.20 -22.02
CA TRP A 5 5.97 -57.17 -22.54
C TRP A 5 5.26 -55.85 -22.87
N ALA A 6 4.07 -55.95 -23.47
CA ALA A 6 3.23 -54.78 -23.75
C ALA A 6 2.71 -54.14 -22.45
N MET A 7 2.30 -54.95 -21.48
CA MET A 7 1.81 -54.47 -20.18
C MET A 7 2.91 -53.80 -19.34
N THR A 8 4.15 -54.31 -19.37
CA THR A 8 5.27 -53.67 -18.66
C THR A 8 5.66 -52.34 -19.30
N ARG A 9 5.70 -52.25 -20.63
CA ARG A 9 5.97 -50.97 -21.33
C ARG A 9 4.89 -49.93 -21.07
N LEU A 10 3.61 -50.34 -21.03
CA LEU A 10 2.49 -49.46 -20.69
C LEU A 10 2.58 -48.97 -19.24
N ARG A 11 2.90 -49.85 -18.28
CA ARG A 11 3.09 -49.47 -16.88
C ARG A 11 4.26 -48.51 -16.69
N VAL A 12 5.38 -48.74 -17.39
CA VAL A 12 6.55 -47.84 -17.36
C VAL A 12 6.22 -46.49 -18.00
N LEU A 13 5.46 -46.46 -19.11
CA LEU A 13 4.99 -45.22 -19.72
C LEU A 13 4.06 -44.42 -18.80
N LEU A 14 3.12 -45.10 -18.13
CA LEU A 14 2.24 -44.45 -17.15
C LEU A 14 3.03 -43.90 -15.95
N ALA A 15 4.02 -44.64 -15.46
CA ALA A 15 4.89 -44.18 -14.38
C ALA A 15 5.77 -42.99 -14.77
N LEU A 16 6.28 -42.97 -16.01
CA LEU A 16 7.04 -41.81 -16.54
C LEU A 16 6.12 -40.61 -16.73
N LEU A 17 4.90 -40.81 -17.21
CA LEU A 17 3.91 -39.74 -17.39
C LEU A 17 3.52 -39.11 -16.05
N THR A 18 3.23 -39.92 -15.02
CA THR A 18 2.88 -39.39 -13.69
C THR A 18 4.06 -38.62 -13.08
N LEU A 19 5.29 -39.10 -13.24
CA LEU A 19 6.48 -38.42 -12.74
C LEU A 19 6.71 -37.08 -13.46
N LEU A 20 6.45 -37.02 -14.77
CA LEU A 20 6.46 -35.77 -15.55
C LEU A 20 5.37 -34.80 -15.11
N VAL A 21 4.15 -35.30 -14.85
CA VAL A 21 3.02 -34.48 -14.40
C VAL A 21 3.28 -33.93 -12.99
N VAL A 22 3.74 -34.75 -12.05
CA VAL A 22 4.07 -34.30 -10.69
C VAL A 22 5.26 -33.34 -10.71
N GLY A 23 6.28 -33.62 -11.51
CA GLY A 23 7.44 -32.74 -11.68
C GLY A 23 7.07 -31.38 -12.25
N SER A 24 6.26 -31.36 -13.31
CA SER A 24 5.80 -30.11 -13.93
C SER A 24 4.86 -29.31 -13.00
N LEU A 25 3.96 -29.99 -12.29
CA LEU A 25 3.10 -29.36 -11.28
C LEU A 25 3.91 -28.76 -10.13
N GLY A 26 4.92 -29.48 -9.62
CA GLY A 26 5.81 -28.98 -8.57
C GLY A 26 6.62 -27.77 -9.03
N LEU A 27 7.14 -27.81 -10.27
CA LEU A 27 7.84 -26.68 -10.87
C LEU A 27 6.91 -25.47 -11.04
N PHE A 28 5.69 -25.70 -11.53
CA PHE A 28 4.67 -24.67 -11.69
C PHE A 28 4.32 -24.01 -10.35
N LEU A 29 4.07 -24.81 -9.30
CA LEU A 29 3.82 -24.31 -7.96
C LEU A 29 5.03 -23.55 -7.38
N SER A 30 6.25 -24.02 -7.64
CA SER A 30 7.48 -23.33 -7.23
C SER A 30 7.63 -21.97 -7.90
N LEU A 31 7.33 -21.88 -9.20
CA LEU A 31 7.33 -20.60 -9.94
C LEU A 31 6.23 -19.66 -9.44
N TYR A 32 5.04 -20.20 -9.17
CA TYR A 32 3.94 -19.43 -8.60
C TYR A 32 4.30 -18.86 -7.22
N ALA A 33 4.89 -19.66 -6.32
CA ALA A 33 5.35 -19.23 -5.01
C ALA A 33 6.49 -18.19 -5.08
N ARG A 34 7.33 -18.25 -6.12
CA ARG A 34 8.36 -17.24 -6.42
C ARG A 34 7.80 -15.95 -7.01
N GLY A 35 6.49 -15.82 -7.19
CA GLY A 35 5.85 -14.60 -7.67
C GLY A 35 5.96 -14.37 -9.17
N TYR A 36 6.27 -15.42 -9.96
CA TYR A 36 6.27 -15.32 -11.42
C TYR A 36 4.83 -15.10 -11.93
N ARG A 37 4.48 -13.86 -12.24
CA ARG A 37 3.25 -13.52 -12.97
C ARG A 37 3.58 -13.62 -14.47
N PHE A 38 2.91 -14.53 -15.18
CA PHE A 38 3.12 -14.73 -16.62
C PHE A 38 2.60 -13.50 -17.39
N ASP A 39 3.51 -12.60 -17.79
CA ASP A 39 3.20 -11.49 -18.68
C ASP A 39 3.19 -12.01 -20.14
N GLY A 40 1.99 -12.31 -20.63
CA GLY A 40 1.77 -12.94 -21.94
C GLY A 40 2.23 -12.12 -23.14
N GLN A 41 2.67 -10.87 -22.96
CA GLN A 41 3.05 -9.99 -24.06
C GLN A 41 4.53 -10.04 -24.45
N THR A 42 5.44 -10.50 -23.58
CA THR A 42 6.89 -10.39 -23.87
C THR A 42 7.73 -11.66 -23.71
N LEU A 43 7.17 -12.77 -23.22
CA LEU A 43 7.85 -14.07 -23.11
C LEU A 43 9.26 -13.98 -22.47
N ARG A 44 9.48 -12.98 -21.60
CA ARG A 44 10.74 -12.69 -20.93
C ARG A 44 10.50 -12.50 -19.44
N PHE A 45 11.31 -13.17 -18.63
CA PHE A 45 11.35 -12.96 -17.19
C PHE A 45 12.01 -11.60 -16.91
N LYS A 46 11.19 -10.55 -16.73
CA LYS A 46 11.68 -9.28 -16.22
C LYS A 46 11.73 -9.40 -14.69
N PRO A 47 12.88 -9.13 -14.05
CA PRO A 47 12.92 -9.06 -12.60
C PRO A 47 11.98 -7.96 -12.11
N SER A 48 11.41 -8.12 -10.91
CA SER A 48 10.65 -7.08 -10.23
C SER A 48 11.36 -6.67 -8.94
N GLY A 49 11.09 -5.45 -8.48
CA GLY A 49 11.38 -4.99 -7.14
C GLY A 49 10.09 -4.84 -6.35
N LEU A 50 10.20 -4.86 -5.02
CA LEU A 50 9.05 -4.67 -4.13
C LEU A 50 9.12 -3.28 -3.51
N LEU A 51 8.03 -2.53 -3.60
CA LEU A 51 7.87 -1.25 -2.92
C LEU A 51 6.85 -1.43 -1.80
N VAL A 52 7.30 -1.32 -0.55
CA VAL A 52 6.42 -1.34 0.63
C VAL A 52 6.08 0.10 0.99
N VAL A 53 4.79 0.44 0.96
CA VAL A 53 4.33 1.81 1.22
C VAL A 53 3.50 1.83 2.49
N LYS A 54 3.90 2.67 3.46
CA LYS A 54 3.18 2.87 4.72
C LYS A 54 3.00 4.35 4.98
N SER A 55 1.91 4.72 5.65
CA SER A 55 1.74 6.08 6.15
C SER A 55 1.13 6.16 7.53
N ASP A 56 1.48 7.23 8.23
CA ASP A 56 0.78 7.67 9.42
C ASP A 56 0.17 9.06 9.16
N PRO A 57 -1.17 9.20 9.13
CA PRO A 57 -2.17 8.16 9.38
C PRO A 57 -2.37 7.22 8.18
N SER A 58 -2.84 6.00 8.47
CA SER A 58 -3.06 4.92 7.48
C SER A 58 -4.19 5.21 6.49
N GLY A 59 -4.29 4.43 5.41
CA GLY A 59 -5.32 4.62 4.37
C GLY A 59 -5.13 5.87 3.51
N ALA A 60 -3.88 6.34 3.34
CA ALA A 60 -3.58 7.37 2.36
C ALA A 60 -3.54 6.77 0.95
N GLN A 61 -3.80 7.57 -0.07
CA GLN A 61 -3.71 7.19 -1.48
C GLN A 61 -2.26 7.26 -1.96
N VAL A 62 -1.81 6.22 -2.63
CA VAL A 62 -0.46 6.07 -3.19
C VAL A 62 -0.54 6.24 -4.71
N PHE A 63 0.22 7.21 -5.20
CA PHE A 63 0.39 7.49 -6.62
C PHE A 63 1.81 7.16 -7.04
N VAL A 64 1.95 6.47 -8.17
CA VAL A 64 3.24 6.11 -8.77
C VAL A 64 3.29 6.77 -10.15
N ASN A 65 4.27 7.64 -10.37
CA ASN A 65 4.40 8.48 -11.58
C ASN A 65 3.13 9.30 -11.89
N GLY A 66 2.40 9.71 -10.85
CA GLY A 66 1.17 10.50 -10.96
C GLY A 66 -0.11 9.68 -11.17
N GLU A 67 -0.02 8.36 -11.39
CA GLU A 67 -1.18 7.48 -11.52
C GLU A 67 -1.57 6.88 -10.16
N LEU A 68 -2.87 6.89 -9.84
CA LEU A 68 -3.38 6.28 -8.61
C LEU A 68 -3.18 4.77 -8.69
N SER A 69 -2.35 4.23 -7.79
CA SER A 69 -2.05 2.81 -7.78
C SER A 69 -2.84 2.05 -6.72
N THR A 70 -2.76 2.48 -5.46
CA THR A 70 -3.41 1.78 -4.32
C THR A 70 -3.47 2.69 -3.08
N ALA A 71 -3.92 2.16 -1.94
CA ALA A 71 -3.80 2.78 -0.63
C ALA A 71 -2.53 2.31 0.12
N THR A 72 -2.10 3.05 1.14
CA THR A 72 -0.97 2.68 2.00
C THR A 72 -1.22 1.40 2.78
N ASP A 73 -0.16 0.86 3.41
CA ASP A 73 -0.12 -0.44 4.08
C ASP A 73 -0.24 -1.61 3.08
N THR A 74 0.31 -1.40 1.89
CA THR A 74 0.36 -2.37 0.78
C THR A 74 1.77 -2.47 0.22
N THR A 75 2.07 -3.65 -0.33
CA THR A 75 3.29 -3.93 -1.10
C THR A 75 2.96 -3.94 -2.59
N LEU A 76 3.68 -3.15 -3.38
CA LEU A 76 3.58 -3.13 -4.83
C LEU A 76 4.77 -3.87 -5.46
N SER A 77 4.51 -4.69 -6.47
CA SER A 77 5.56 -5.26 -7.32
C SER A 77 5.71 -4.39 -8.56
N LEU A 78 6.86 -3.74 -8.69
CA LEU A 78 7.17 -2.83 -9.81
C LEU A 78 8.36 -3.36 -10.60
N ALA A 79 8.45 -2.98 -11.87
CA ALA A 79 9.69 -3.21 -12.63
C ALA A 79 10.82 -2.38 -12.02
N PRO A 80 12.09 -2.82 -12.10
CA PRO A 80 13.22 -2.02 -11.68
C PRO A 80 13.29 -0.71 -12.47
N GLY A 81 13.49 0.40 -11.78
CA GLY A 81 13.45 1.72 -12.37
C GLY A 81 13.28 2.82 -11.33
N THR A 82 13.31 4.06 -11.78
CA THR A 82 13.06 5.22 -10.93
C THR A 82 11.61 5.65 -11.05
N TYR A 83 10.95 5.85 -9.90
CA TYR A 83 9.55 6.21 -9.82
C TYR A 83 9.37 7.44 -8.93
N ASP A 84 8.47 8.33 -9.34
CA ASP A 84 8.00 9.43 -8.51
C ASP A 84 6.80 8.95 -7.69
N VAL A 85 7.03 8.70 -6.40
CA VAL A 85 6.00 8.20 -5.48
C VAL A 85 5.42 9.37 -4.71
N SER A 86 4.10 9.51 -4.75
CA SER A 86 3.36 10.52 -4.00
C SER A 86 2.31 9.85 -3.11
N ILE A 87 2.25 10.23 -1.84
CA ILE A 87 1.28 9.74 -0.87
C ILE A 87 0.41 10.92 -0.45
N ARG A 88 -0.91 10.78 -0.62
CA ARG A 88 -1.87 11.86 -0.42
C ARG A 88 -3.02 11.38 0.44
N LYS A 89 -3.47 12.22 1.36
CA LYS A 89 -4.66 11.98 2.15
C LYS A 89 -5.43 13.28 2.31
N GLU A 90 -6.75 13.19 2.26
CA GLU A 90 -7.62 14.36 2.39
C GLU A 90 -7.38 15.08 3.71
N GLY A 91 -7.18 16.40 3.65
CA GLY A 91 -6.87 17.22 4.82
C GLY A 91 -5.42 17.12 5.32
N PHE A 92 -4.53 16.41 4.62
CA PHE A 92 -3.10 16.29 4.93
C PHE A 92 -2.21 16.80 3.79
N HIS A 93 -1.01 17.25 4.13
CA HIS A 93 0.02 17.58 3.16
C HIS A 93 0.47 16.34 2.41
N SER A 94 0.65 16.45 1.10
CA SER A 94 1.17 15.37 0.26
C SER A 94 2.64 15.13 0.55
N TRP A 95 3.02 13.86 0.67
CA TRP A 95 4.40 13.43 0.73
C TRP A 95 4.86 12.96 -0.65
N ASN A 96 5.96 13.50 -1.17
CA ASN A 96 6.46 13.16 -2.50
C ASN A 96 7.94 12.78 -2.42
N LYS A 97 8.33 11.66 -3.02
CA LYS A 97 9.73 11.22 -3.08
C LYS A 97 10.00 10.45 -4.36
N ARG A 98 11.15 10.74 -4.96
CA ARG A 98 11.70 9.95 -6.07
C ARG A 98 12.46 8.75 -5.51
N LEU A 99 12.06 7.55 -5.88
CA LEU A 99 12.62 6.30 -5.37
C LEU A 99 13.20 5.47 -6.52
N LEU A 100 14.37 4.87 -6.28
CA LEU A 100 14.94 3.85 -7.14
C LEU A 100 14.46 2.48 -6.64
N ILE A 101 13.77 1.76 -7.52
CA ILE A 101 13.36 0.38 -7.28
C ILE A 101 14.37 -0.52 -7.98
N GLU A 102 15.05 -1.35 -7.21
CA GLU A 102 16.04 -2.29 -7.70
C GLU A 102 15.45 -3.69 -7.87
N LYS A 103 16.07 -4.51 -8.72
CA LYS A 103 15.65 -5.90 -8.92
C LYS A 103 15.83 -6.72 -7.63
N GLU A 104 14.83 -7.51 -7.28
CA GLU A 104 14.88 -8.45 -6.15
C GLU A 104 15.11 -7.78 -4.78
N VAL A 105 14.97 -6.45 -4.71
CA VAL A 105 15.15 -5.65 -3.50
C VAL A 105 13.80 -5.12 -3.04
N VAL A 106 13.65 -5.03 -1.72
CA VAL A 106 12.53 -4.35 -1.07
C VAL A 106 12.94 -2.91 -0.78
N THR A 107 12.23 -1.95 -1.37
CA THR A 107 12.35 -0.53 -1.08
C THR A 107 11.19 -0.11 -0.19
N GLU A 108 11.48 0.59 0.91
CA GLU A 108 10.45 1.07 1.83
C GLU A 108 10.20 2.57 1.67
N ALA A 109 8.92 2.94 1.62
CA ALA A 109 8.45 4.31 1.61
C ALA A 109 7.50 4.50 2.81
N ILE A 110 8.05 5.08 3.88
CA ILE A 110 7.30 5.40 5.10
C ILE A 110 7.06 6.91 5.13
N ALA A 111 5.80 7.32 5.13
CA ALA A 111 5.42 8.73 5.15
C ALA A 111 4.65 9.11 6.40
N SER A 112 5.11 10.15 7.09
CA SER A 112 4.34 10.82 8.14
C SER A 112 3.65 12.04 7.53
N LEU A 113 2.32 12.04 7.53
CA LEU A 113 1.53 13.10 6.91
C LEU A 113 1.06 14.08 7.98
N PHE A 114 1.27 15.38 7.72
CA PHE A 114 0.84 16.46 8.60
C PHE A 114 -0.46 17.08 8.10
N ARG A 115 -1.38 17.38 9.01
CA ARG A 115 -2.69 17.98 8.66
C ARG A 115 -2.50 19.40 8.12
N VAL A 116 -3.21 19.76 7.04
CA VAL A 116 -3.09 21.07 6.37
C VAL A 116 -3.70 22.20 7.20
N ALA A 117 -4.79 21.92 7.91
CA ALA A 117 -5.42 22.89 8.79
C ALA A 117 -5.56 22.32 10.21
N PRO A 118 -5.12 23.04 11.26
CA PRO A 118 -5.60 22.74 12.60
C PRO A 118 -7.12 22.89 12.61
N SER A 119 -7.85 21.95 13.23
CA SER A 119 -9.30 22.10 13.39
C SER A 119 -9.57 23.34 14.24
N LEU A 120 -10.09 24.40 13.61
CA LEU A 120 -10.56 25.57 14.33
C LEU A 120 -11.97 25.27 14.85
N SER A 121 -12.06 24.76 16.07
CA SER A 121 -13.33 24.73 16.80
C SER A 121 -13.58 26.13 17.38
N SER A 122 -14.72 26.73 17.08
CA SER A 122 -15.11 28.00 17.68
C SER A 122 -15.30 27.81 19.18
N VAL A 123 -14.55 28.57 19.97
CA VAL A 123 -14.64 28.53 21.44
C VAL A 123 -15.98 29.10 21.93
N THR A 124 -16.58 30.03 21.19
CA THR A 124 -17.93 30.60 21.45
C THR A 124 -18.56 31.11 20.13
N PHE A 125 -19.90 31.02 20.03
CA PHE A 125 -20.68 31.57 18.91
C PHE A 125 -21.36 32.91 19.23
N SER A 126 -21.57 33.21 20.52
CA SER A 126 -22.22 34.45 20.98
C SER A 126 -21.23 35.61 21.20
N GLY A 127 -19.97 35.42 20.77
CA GLY A 127 -18.88 36.34 21.01
C GLY A 127 -18.19 36.12 22.36
N ALA A 128 -17.12 36.87 22.60
CA ALA A 128 -16.35 36.87 23.84
C ALA A 128 -16.20 38.30 24.35
N VAL A 129 -16.59 38.53 25.60
CA VAL A 129 -16.48 39.81 26.29
C VAL A 129 -15.34 39.73 27.30
N SER A 130 -14.52 40.77 27.34
CA SER A 130 -13.40 40.94 28.28
C SER A 130 -12.47 39.73 28.39
N PRO A 131 -11.86 39.26 27.28
CA PRO A 131 -10.89 38.19 27.35
C PRO A 131 -9.66 38.61 28.19
N VAL A 132 -9.25 37.78 29.14
CA VAL A 132 -8.05 37.97 29.96
C VAL A 132 -7.14 36.77 29.78
N LEU A 133 -5.88 37.02 29.44
CA LEU A 133 -4.84 36.00 29.30
C LEU A 133 -4.28 35.62 30.68
N SER A 134 -3.99 34.34 30.90
CA SER A 134 -3.29 33.89 32.10
C SER A 134 -1.84 34.42 32.14
N PRO A 135 -1.23 34.58 33.33
CA PRO A 135 0.14 35.13 33.45
C PRO A 135 1.22 34.32 32.72
N ASP A 136 1.00 33.02 32.53
CA ASP A 136 1.88 32.10 31.79
C ASP A 136 1.58 32.07 30.27
N GLY A 137 0.56 32.78 29.81
CA GLY A 137 0.17 32.87 28.41
C GLY A 137 -0.53 31.62 27.85
N THR A 138 -0.89 30.64 28.68
CA THR A 138 -1.42 29.34 28.21
C THR A 138 -2.94 29.26 28.17
N ARG A 139 -3.67 30.15 28.86
CA ARG A 139 -5.13 30.11 29.00
C ARG A 139 -5.74 31.49 28.81
N ILE A 140 -7.01 31.53 28.41
CA ILE A 140 -7.80 32.75 28.29
C ILE A 140 -9.12 32.53 29.04
N ALA A 141 -9.49 33.48 29.92
CA ALA A 141 -10.81 33.57 30.51
C ALA A 141 -11.63 34.61 29.74
N TYR A 142 -12.90 34.35 29.46
CA TYR A 142 -13.79 35.26 28.75
C TYR A 142 -15.24 35.03 29.20
N VAL A 143 -16.11 36.02 28.96
CA VAL A 143 -17.54 35.92 29.24
C VAL A 143 -18.31 35.84 27.92
N THR A 144 -19.32 34.98 27.84
CA THR A 144 -20.21 34.89 26.67
C THR A 144 -21.46 35.73 26.86
N ALA A 145 -21.95 36.37 25.80
CA ALA A 145 -23.28 36.97 25.84
C ALA A 145 -24.34 35.86 26.01
N PRO A 146 -25.42 36.10 26.79
CA PRO A 146 -26.49 35.13 26.96
C PRO A 146 -27.11 34.80 25.60
N SER A 147 -27.17 33.51 25.28
CA SER A 147 -27.88 32.99 24.10
C SER A 147 -29.37 33.27 24.26
N ARG A 148 -30.00 33.87 23.24
CA ARG A 148 -31.45 34.18 23.22
C ARG A 148 -32.37 32.94 23.26
N GLU A 149 -31.80 31.73 23.30
CA GLU A 149 -32.51 30.45 23.33
C GLU A 149 -33.01 30.06 24.75
N ASP A 150 -32.40 30.57 25.83
CA ASP A 150 -32.74 30.21 27.23
C ASP A 150 -33.99 30.94 27.76
N SER A 151 -34.91 31.36 26.89
CA SER A 151 -36.08 32.20 27.23
C SER A 151 -37.43 31.56 26.87
N GLN A 152 -37.53 30.23 26.79
CA GLN A 152 -38.81 29.51 26.73
C GLN A 152 -39.08 28.68 27.98
#